data_AF-A0A2C4WTY9-F1
#
_entry.id   AF-A0A2C4WTY9-F1
#
_cell.length_a   1.000
_cell.length_b   1.000
_cell.length_c   1.000
_cell.angle_alpha   90.00
_cell.angle_beta   90.00
_cell.angle_gamma   90.00
#
_symmetry.space_group_name_H-M   'P 1'
#
loop_
_entity.id
_entity.type
_entity.pdbx_description
1 polymer ?
#
loop_
_entity_poly.entity_id
_entity_poly.type
_entity_poly.pdbx_seq_one_letter_code
_entity_poly.pdbx_strand_id
1 'polypeptide(L)'
;MKKSILSILMAAMFVVPTVSHAEENVVVQNHTYAIEQGEENGAMVPHWSKYGGSWYYFNEDGNTAKDWKKINGTWYFFGKDGIMVTDLKTINKKTYYFNDNGAMMTGWKQFNGPVSYNGKWRYFNEDGSMVKDWKNIKGTWYYFDEEGFMATGKKTIIGQTFYFNDNGSMVTGWKHFGGSDGWHYYNEDGSMAIGEKLINDKGYYFNDNGTMVTGWREITSGPYKGTWYYYNEDGSMATAWKNIKGTWYFFYGDGTMATGWLSAGDTWYYLNANGSMATGWLKEGSTWYYLNTNGSMATGWLKEGSTWYYLNTNGSVATGWLKEGSTWYYLNTNGSMATSYLFIDGKWYHFADNGVMI
;
A
#
# COMPACT_ATOMS: atom_id res chain seq x y z
N MET A 1 25.52 16.74 -14.27
CA MET A 1 26.05 16.06 -15.47
C MET A 1 24.88 15.44 -16.23
N LYS A 2 24.52 16.01 -17.39
CA LYS A 2 23.52 15.45 -18.30
C LYS A 2 24.11 14.20 -18.97
N LYS A 3 23.42 13.06 -18.92
CA LYS A 3 23.71 11.90 -19.77
C LYS A 3 22.53 11.69 -20.71
N SER A 4 22.74 12.14 -21.94
CA SER A 4 22.02 11.78 -23.15
C SER A 4 22.22 10.29 -23.45
N ILE A 5 21.14 9.55 -23.70
CA ILE A 5 21.21 8.18 -24.22
C ILE A 5 20.79 8.19 -25.69
N LEU A 6 21.66 7.55 -26.46
CA LEU A 6 21.80 7.48 -27.89
C LEU A 6 20.76 6.52 -28.49
N SER A 7 20.05 6.94 -29.53
CA SER A 7 19.17 6.08 -30.33
C SER A 7 20.00 5.27 -31.33
N ILE A 8 19.98 3.93 -31.23
CA ILE A 8 20.61 3.05 -32.21
C ILE A 8 19.61 2.79 -33.35
N LEU A 9 19.98 3.28 -34.54
CA LEU A 9 19.35 2.99 -35.83
C LEU A 9 19.80 1.60 -36.29
N MET A 10 18.88 0.70 -36.63
CA MET A 10 19.21 -0.54 -37.32
C MET A 10 18.44 -0.59 -38.64
N ALA A 11 19.15 -0.31 -39.73
CA ALA A 11 18.67 -0.40 -41.09
C ALA A 11 18.83 -1.85 -41.58
N ALA A 12 17.76 -2.45 -42.10
CA ALA A 12 17.82 -3.68 -42.88
C ALA A 12 17.37 -3.36 -44.31
N MET A 13 18.34 -3.39 -45.23
CA MET A 13 18.10 -3.37 -46.67
C MET A 13 17.48 -4.70 -47.09
N PHE A 14 16.35 -4.66 -47.79
CA PHE A 14 15.86 -5.79 -48.57
C PHE A 14 15.85 -5.44 -50.05
N VAL A 15 16.56 -6.27 -50.80
CA VAL A 15 16.74 -6.24 -52.26
C VAL A 15 15.43 -6.63 -52.94
N VAL A 16 15.01 -5.82 -53.91
CA VAL A 16 13.86 -6.08 -54.78
C VAL A 16 14.33 -6.88 -56.00
N PRO A 17 13.72 -8.03 -56.35
CA PRO A 17 13.76 -8.53 -57.71
C PRO A 17 12.65 -7.88 -58.52
N THR A 18 13.04 -7.21 -59.60
CA THR A 18 12.17 -6.80 -60.70
C THR A 18 11.60 -8.01 -61.42
N VAL A 19 10.28 -8.05 -61.62
CA VAL A 19 9.66 -8.84 -62.70
C VAL A 19 8.79 -7.90 -63.52
N SER A 20 9.05 -7.92 -64.83
CA SER A 20 8.46 -7.07 -65.85
C SER A 20 7.02 -7.48 -66.21
N HIS A 21 6.21 -6.46 -66.45
CA HIS A 21 5.03 -6.37 -67.32
C HIS A 21 4.44 -7.65 -67.93
N ALA A 22 3.14 -7.83 -67.66
CA ALA A 22 2.18 -8.13 -68.71
C ALA A 22 1.00 -7.16 -68.53
N GLU A 23 0.82 -6.26 -69.49
CA GLU A 23 -0.42 -5.49 -69.66
C GLU A 23 -1.52 -6.47 -70.09
N GLU A 24 -2.55 -6.62 -69.28
CA GLU A 24 -3.80 -7.24 -69.72
C GLU A 24 -4.87 -6.14 -69.82
N ASN A 25 -5.05 -5.67 -71.06
CA ASN A 25 -6.15 -4.80 -71.46
C ASN A 25 -7.48 -5.53 -71.23
N VAL A 26 -8.11 -5.33 -70.08
CA VAL A 26 -9.52 -5.68 -69.90
C VAL A 26 -10.35 -4.46 -70.26
N VAL A 27 -10.96 -4.56 -71.44
CA VAL A 27 -12.01 -3.68 -71.94
C VAL A 27 -13.09 -3.54 -70.86
N VAL A 28 -13.25 -2.33 -70.32
CA VAL A 28 -14.41 -1.97 -69.50
C VAL A 28 -15.62 -2.00 -70.42
N GLN A 29 -16.34 -3.12 -70.44
CA GLN A 29 -17.70 -3.13 -70.95
C GLN A 29 -18.56 -2.33 -69.96
N ASN A 30 -18.94 -1.14 -70.40
CA ASN A 30 -20.00 -0.34 -69.80
C ASN A 30 -21.28 -1.17 -69.76
N HIS A 31 -21.51 -1.87 -68.66
CA HIS A 31 -22.83 -2.36 -68.32
C HIS A 31 -23.60 -1.24 -67.64
N THR A 32 -24.21 -0.39 -68.46
CA THR A 32 -25.40 0.37 -68.08
C THR A 32 -26.48 -0.62 -67.66
N TYR A 33 -26.84 -0.62 -66.38
CA TYR A 33 -28.07 -1.23 -65.90
C TYR A 33 -28.99 -0.16 -65.35
N ALA A 34 -30.23 -0.23 -65.87
CA ALA A 34 -31.31 0.71 -65.66
C ALA A 34 -31.60 0.90 -64.17
N ILE A 35 -31.63 2.17 -63.79
CA ILE A 35 -32.24 2.65 -62.56
C ILE A 35 -33.74 2.65 -62.85
N GLU A 36 -34.54 1.93 -62.08
CA GLU A 36 -35.98 2.19 -62.03
C GLU A 36 -36.16 3.64 -61.59
N GLN A 37 -36.49 4.49 -62.56
CA GLN A 37 -36.70 5.91 -62.38
C GLN A 37 -38.00 6.14 -61.62
N GLY A 38 -37.87 6.61 -60.39
CA GLY A 38 -38.56 7.81 -59.97
C GLY A 38 -37.55 8.96 -60.01
N GLU A 39 -37.46 9.68 -61.13
CA GLU A 39 -36.69 10.92 -61.22
C GLU A 39 -37.50 12.08 -60.65
N GLU A 40 -36.88 12.83 -59.74
CA GLU A 40 -36.90 14.29 -59.81
C GLU A 40 -35.52 14.79 -59.32
N ASN A 41 -34.79 15.43 -60.24
CA ASN A 41 -33.51 16.14 -60.03
C ASN A 41 -32.24 15.29 -59.83
N GLY A 42 -31.81 14.51 -60.84
CA GLY A 42 -30.41 14.25 -61.26
C GLY A 42 -29.25 14.04 -60.25
N ALA A 43 -29.51 13.94 -58.96
CA ALA A 43 -28.55 13.78 -57.88
C ALA A 43 -28.64 12.34 -57.38
N MET A 44 -27.52 11.63 -57.37
CA MET A 44 -27.48 10.29 -56.76
C MET A 44 -27.82 10.40 -55.28
N VAL A 45 -28.73 9.55 -54.80
CA VAL A 45 -28.97 9.44 -53.36
C VAL A 45 -27.77 8.74 -52.71
N PRO A 46 -27.16 9.32 -51.65
CA PRO A 46 -26.05 8.69 -50.97
C PRO A 46 -26.42 7.32 -50.43
N HIS A 47 -25.60 6.31 -50.68
CA HIS A 47 -25.92 4.92 -50.33
C HIS A 47 -24.67 4.09 -50.03
N TRP A 48 -24.88 3.02 -49.27
CA TRP A 48 -23.88 1.99 -49.04
C TRP A 48 -23.91 0.96 -50.16
N SER A 49 -22.74 0.52 -50.60
CA SER A 49 -22.63 -0.56 -51.57
C SER A 49 -21.44 -1.47 -51.26
N LYS A 50 -21.55 -2.75 -51.60
CA LYS A 50 -20.53 -3.78 -51.35
C LYS A 50 -20.00 -4.33 -52.65
N TYR A 51 -18.70 -4.16 -52.90
CA TYR A 51 -18.00 -4.66 -54.08
C TYR A 51 -16.75 -5.44 -53.69
N GLY A 52 -16.56 -6.63 -54.28
CA GLY A 52 -15.35 -7.43 -54.02
C GLY A 52 -15.15 -7.78 -52.54
N GLY A 53 -16.24 -7.90 -51.76
CA GLY A 53 -16.18 -8.14 -50.31
C GLY A 53 -16.01 -6.88 -49.45
N SER A 54 -15.67 -5.73 -50.02
CA SER A 54 -15.43 -4.47 -49.33
C SER A 54 -16.64 -3.53 -49.39
N TRP A 55 -16.85 -2.76 -48.33
CA TRP A 55 -17.92 -1.77 -48.25
C TRP A 55 -17.44 -0.38 -48.67
N TYR A 56 -18.31 0.34 -49.39
CA TYR A 56 -18.13 1.70 -49.88
C TYR A 56 -19.36 2.53 -49.55
N TYR A 57 -19.19 3.84 -49.43
CA TYR A 57 -20.30 4.79 -49.37
C TYR A 57 -20.19 5.79 -50.51
N PHE A 58 -21.22 5.87 -51.35
CA PHE A 58 -21.28 6.81 -52.48
C PHE A 58 -21.92 8.11 -52.00
N ASN A 59 -21.27 9.25 -52.28
CA ASN A 59 -21.84 10.57 -51.98
C ASN A 59 -22.78 11.02 -53.11
N GLU A 60 -23.39 12.21 -52.95
CA GLU A 60 -24.33 12.78 -53.92
C GLU A 60 -23.69 13.02 -55.30
N ASP A 61 -22.38 13.21 -55.34
CA ASP A 61 -21.58 13.40 -56.56
C ASP A 61 -21.21 12.08 -57.27
N GLY A 62 -21.66 10.93 -56.74
CA GLY A 62 -21.35 9.61 -57.27
C GLY A 62 -19.93 9.11 -56.95
N ASN A 63 -19.11 9.88 -56.23
CA ASN A 63 -17.79 9.44 -55.78
C ASN A 63 -17.86 8.71 -54.43
N THR A 64 -16.91 7.81 -54.19
CA THR A 64 -16.79 7.13 -52.90
C THR A 64 -16.29 8.09 -51.81
N ALA A 65 -16.85 7.97 -50.61
CA ALA A 65 -16.37 8.67 -49.42
C ALA A 65 -14.93 8.27 -49.12
N LYS A 66 -14.16 9.26 -48.63
CA LYS A 66 -12.76 9.12 -48.23
C LYS A 66 -12.57 9.78 -46.89
N ASP A 67 -11.58 9.28 -46.13
CA ASP A 67 -11.26 9.74 -44.79
C ASP A 67 -12.48 9.69 -43.85
N TRP A 68 -12.56 10.61 -42.90
CA TRP A 68 -13.63 10.67 -41.90
C TRP A 68 -14.95 11.12 -42.53
N LYS A 69 -15.99 10.31 -42.35
CA LYS A 69 -17.35 10.65 -42.78
C LYS A 69 -18.36 10.32 -41.69
N LYS A 70 -19.22 11.29 -41.37
CA LYS A 70 -20.35 11.08 -40.46
C LYS A 70 -21.60 10.77 -41.28
N ILE A 71 -22.21 9.62 -41.02
CA ILE A 71 -23.39 9.12 -41.73
C ILE A 71 -24.44 8.79 -40.66
N ASN A 72 -25.59 9.46 -40.72
CA ASN A 72 -26.70 9.27 -39.77
C ASN A 72 -26.28 9.31 -38.29
N GLY A 73 -25.39 10.26 -37.94
CA GLY A 73 -24.92 10.43 -36.57
C GLY A 73 -23.68 9.61 -36.19
N THR A 74 -23.31 8.61 -37.00
CA THR A 74 -22.21 7.68 -36.72
C THR A 74 -20.97 8.02 -37.56
N TRP A 75 -19.79 7.95 -36.95
CA TRP A 75 -18.52 8.18 -37.63
C TRP A 75 -17.98 6.91 -38.28
N TYR A 76 -17.51 7.04 -39.51
CA TYR A 76 -16.84 6.02 -40.30
C TYR A 76 -15.52 6.58 -40.84
N PHE A 77 -14.60 5.70 -41.18
CA PHE A 77 -13.38 6.07 -41.88
C PHE A 77 -13.22 5.25 -43.15
N PHE A 78 -12.92 5.92 -44.25
CA PHE A 78 -12.70 5.30 -45.54
C PHE A 78 -11.25 5.51 -45.98
N GLY A 79 -10.62 4.46 -46.51
CA GLY A 79 -9.30 4.55 -47.09
C GLY A 79 -9.26 5.51 -48.29
N LYS A 80 -8.06 5.79 -48.80
CA LYS A 80 -7.89 6.63 -50.00
C LYS A 80 -8.51 6.00 -51.27
N ASP A 81 -8.66 4.68 -51.23
CA ASP A 81 -9.35 3.81 -52.19
C ASP A 81 -10.87 3.77 -52.00
N GLY A 82 -11.40 4.41 -50.95
CA GLY A 82 -12.81 4.45 -50.61
C GLY A 82 -13.31 3.22 -49.85
N ILE A 83 -12.42 2.29 -49.48
CA ILE A 83 -12.79 1.10 -48.69
C ILE A 83 -13.06 1.50 -47.25
N MET A 84 -14.22 1.09 -46.73
CA MET A 84 -14.59 1.27 -45.33
C MET A 84 -13.63 0.51 -44.41
N VAL A 85 -13.09 1.20 -43.42
CA VAL A 85 -12.20 0.61 -42.42
C VAL A 85 -13.00 -0.07 -41.31
N THR A 86 -12.57 -1.28 -40.95
CA THR A 86 -12.98 -2.01 -39.76
C THR A 86 -11.78 -2.25 -38.85
N ASP A 87 -12.03 -2.74 -37.64
CA ASP A 87 -11.05 -3.06 -36.60
C ASP A 87 -10.19 -1.86 -36.15
N LEU A 88 -9.02 -2.15 -35.56
CA LEU A 88 -8.09 -1.13 -35.09
C LEU A 88 -7.41 -0.44 -36.26
N LYS A 89 -7.49 0.89 -36.30
CA LYS A 89 -6.76 1.71 -37.27
C LYS A 89 -6.09 2.89 -36.61
N THR A 90 -4.81 3.08 -36.92
CA THR A 90 -4.07 4.29 -36.55
C THR A 90 -4.20 5.34 -37.65
N ILE A 91 -4.76 6.49 -37.30
CA ILE A 91 -5.01 7.64 -38.18
C ILE A 91 -4.45 8.87 -37.46
N ASN A 92 -3.52 9.59 -38.10
CA ASN A 92 -2.88 10.78 -37.53
C ASN A 92 -2.32 10.55 -36.11
N LYS A 93 -1.60 9.43 -35.92
CA LYS A 93 -0.99 8.97 -34.65
C LYS A 93 -1.98 8.59 -33.53
N LYS A 94 -3.29 8.69 -33.75
CA LYS A 94 -4.32 8.19 -32.83
C LYS A 94 -4.85 6.86 -33.33
N THR A 95 -5.09 5.91 -32.43
CA THR A 95 -5.70 4.62 -32.75
C THR A 95 -7.19 4.67 -32.47
N TYR A 96 -8.00 4.17 -33.39
CA TYR A 96 -9.45 4.07 -33.31
C TYR A 96 -9.86 2.62 -33.52
N TYR A 97 -11.04 2.23 -33.05
CA TYR A 97 -11.64 0.95 -33.38
C TYR A 97 -12.95 1.16 -34.12
N PHE A 98 -13.06 0.51 -35.27
CA PHE A 98 -14.27 0.46 -36.07
C PHE A 98 -14.85 -0.96 -35.95
N ASN A 99 -16.13 -1.09 -35.64
CA ASN A 99 -16.75 -2.42 -35.56
C ASN A 99 -16.90 -3.07 -36.95
N ASP A 100 -17.47 -4.27 -37.01
CA ASP A 100 -17.66 -5.02 -38.26
C ASP A 100 -18.51 -4.27 -39.31
N ASN A 101 -19.32 -3.32 -38.87
CA ASN A 101 -20.10 -2.43 -39.73
C ASN A 101 -19.39 -1.11 -40.05
N GLY A 102 -18.11 -0.96 -39.66
CA GLY A 102 -17.29 0.24 -39.86
C GLY A 102 -17.63 1.42 -38.96
N ALA A 103 -18.56 1.26 -38.01
CA ALA A 103 -18.90 2.34 -37.09
C ALA A 103 -17.78 2.51 -36.04
N MET A 104 -17.30 3.75 -35.88
CA MET A 104 -16.30 4.12 -34.88
C MET A 104 -16.87 3.89 -33.48
N MET A 105 -16.15 3.14 -32.66
CA MET A 105 -16.51 2.89 -31.27
C MET A 105 -15.99 3.96 -30.32
N THR A 106 -16.77 4.22 -29.28
CA THR A 106 -16.41 4.98 -28.09
C THR A 106 -16.71 4.13 -26.84
N GLY A 107 -16.03 4.40 -25.74
CA GLY A 107 -16.22 3.68 -24.48
C GLY A 107 -15.47 2.35 -24.41
N TRP A 108 -15.98 1.44 -23.58
CA TRP A 108 -15.35 0.15 -23.28
C TRP A 108 -15.53 -0.87 -24.40
N LYS A 109 -14.44 -1.57 -24.76
CA LYS A 109 -14.46 -2.71 -25.69
C LYS A 109 -13.63 -3.85 -25.13
N GLN A 110 -14.26 -5.02 -24.96
CA GLN A 110 -13.55 -6.27 -24.70
C GLN A 110 -12.99 -6.85 -26.00
N PHE A 111 -11.74 -7.29 -25.97
CA PHE A 111 -11.07 -7.97 -27.07
C PHE A 111 -10.98 -9.45 -26.74
N ASN A 112 -11.48 -10.28 -27.65
CA ASN A 112 -11.40 -11.73 -27.56
C ASN A 112 -10.55 -12.22 -28.75
N GLY A 113 -9.63 -13.14 -28.51
CA GLY A 113 -8.63 -13.52 -29.51
C GLY A 113 -7.59 -14.49 -28.95
N PRO A 114 -6.33 -14.44 -29.43
CA PRO A 114 -5.20 -15.15 -28.86
C PRO A 114 -5.12 -14.96 -27.35
N VAL A 115 -4.60 -15.98 -26.68
CA VAL A 115 -4.46 -16.05 -25.21
C VAL A 115 -3.81 -14.79 -24.62
N SER A 116 -2.92 -14.12 -25.37
CA SER A 116 -2.23 -12.91 -24.94
C SER A 116 -3.14 -11.71 -24.66
N TYR A 117 -4.33 -11.64 -25.29
CA TYR A 117 -5.28 -10.55 -25.08
C TYR A 117 -6.74 -10.98 -24.95
N ASN A 118 -7.00 -12.29 -24.89
CA ASN A 118 -8.36 -12.80 -24.74
C ASN A 118 -9.01 -12.28 -23.45
N GLY A 119 -10.20 -11.69 -23.56
CA GLY A 119 -10.94 -11.11 -22.45
C GLY A 119 -10.43 -9.76 -21.95
N LYS A 120 -9.37 -9.17 -22.55
CA LYS A 120 -8.83 -7.88 -22.12
C LYS A 120 -9.67 -6.71 -22.62
N TRP A 121 -9.67 -5.62 -21.87
CA TRP A 121 -10.46 -4.43 -22.18
C TRP A 121 -9.60 -3.28 -22.69
N ARG A 122 -10.14 -2.49 -23.61
CA ARG A 122 -9.63 -1.15 -23.98
C ARG A 122 -10.73 -0.11 -23.82
N TYR A 123 -10.34 1.15 -23.72
CA TYR A 123 -11.28 2.27 -23.67
C TYR A 123 -10.99 3.27 -24.80
N PHE A 124 -12.05 3.72 -25.47
CA PHE A 124 -12.00 4.74 -26.50
C PHE A 124 -12.68 6.01 -25.97
N ASN A 125 -12.02 7.15 -26.08
CA ASN A 125 -12.58 8.44 -25.70
C ASN A 125 -13.80 8.79 -26.56
N GLU A 126 -14.53 9.86 -26.21
CA GLU A 126 -15.67 10.35 -26.99
C GLU A 126 -15.27 10.79 -28.42
N ASP A 127 -14.02 11.22 -28.61
CA ASP A 127 -13.45 11.49 -29.94
C ASP A 127 -13.04 10.20 -30.70
N GLY A 128 -13.26 9.03 -30.10
CA GLY A 128 -12.91 7.71 -30.64
C GLY A 128 -11.46 7.30 -30.42
N SER A 129 -10.60 8.18 -29.89
CA SER A 129 -9.20 7.84 -29.68
C SER A 129 -9.01 6.84 -28.54
N MET A 130 -8.20 5.82 -28.77
CA MET A 130 -7.85 4.80 -27.78
C MET A 130 -7.04 5.41 -26.64
N VAL A 131 -7.44 5.13 -25.42
CA VAL A 131 -6.72 5.55 -24.20
C VAL A 131 -5.48 4.68 -23.99
N LYS A 132 -4.42 5.34 -23.54
CA LYS A 132 -3.22 4.75 -22.95
C LYS A 132 -2.93 5.49 -21.65
N ASP A 133 -2.18 4.85 -20.76
CA ASP A 133 -1.78 5.39 -19.46
C ASP A 133 -3.00 5.64 -18.53
N TRP A 134 -2.83 6.47 -17.52
CA TRP A 134 -3.85 6.82 -16.53
C TRP A 134 -5.07 7.51 -17.15
N LYS A 135 -6.26 7.05 -16.76
CA LYS A 135 -7.53 7.69 -17.13
C LYS A 135 -8.53 7.63 -15.99
N ASN A 136 -9.08 8.79 -15.63
CA ASN A 136 -10.27 8.86 -14.79
C ASN A 136 -11.51 8.77 -15.68
N ILE A 137 -12.39 7.81 -15.38
CA ILE A 137 -13.65 7.58 -16.08
C ILE A 137 -14.74 7.66 -15.02
N LYS A 138 -15.50 8.76 -15.03
CA LYS A 138 -16.62 9.00 -14.10
C LYS A 138 -16.25 8.86 -12.62
N GLY A 139 -15.08 9.38 -12.22
CA GLY A 139 -14.60 9.35 -10.85
C GLY A 139 -13.74 8.13 -10.50
N THR A 140 -13.67 7.12 -11.36
CA THR A 140 -12.84 5.92 -11.14
C THR A 140 -11.57 5.97 -11.97
N TRP A 141 -10.43 5.72 -11.33
CA TRP A 141 -9.13 5.65 -12.01
C TRP A 141 -8.85 4.26 -12.58
N TYR A 142 -8.30 4.26 -13.80
CA TYR A 142 -7.84 3.09 -14.55
C TYR A 142 -6.46 3.38 -15.12
N TYR A 143 -5.70 2.32 -15.40
CA TYR A 143 -4.45 2.41 -16.14
C TYR A 143 -4.52 1.53 -17.38
N PHE A 144 -4.06 2.04 -18.51
CA PHE A 144 -3.98 1.32 -19.77
C PHE A 144 -2.52 1.20 -20.21
N ASP A 145 -2.08 0.02 -20.61
CA ASP A 145 -0.71 -0.19 -21.08
C ASP A 145 -0.44 0.48 -22.45
N GLU A 146 0.78 0.33 -22.96
CA GLU A 146 1.20 0.89 -24.25
C GLU A 146 0.40 0.32 -25.44
N GLU A 147 -0.20 -0.86 -25.29
CA GLU A 147 -1.09 -1.45 -26.29
C GLU A 147 -2.54 -0.99 -26.10
N GLY A 148 -2.84 -0.25 -25.02
CA GLY A 148 -4.16 0.25 -24.66
C GLY A 148 -4.99 -0.75 -23.87
N PHE A 149 -4.40 -1.85 -23.37
CA PHE A 149 -5.12 -2.80 -22.53
C PHE A 149 -5.17 -2.33 -21.08
N MET A 150 -6.36 -2.41 -20.51
CA MET A 150 -6.65 -2.06 -19.13
C MET A 150 -5.90 -2.99 -18.16
N ALA A 151 -5.25 -2.40 -17.17
CA ALA A 151 -4.58 -3.12 -16.10
C ALA A 151 -5.58 -3.74 -15.12
N THR A 152 -5.23 -4.93 -14.63
CA THR A 152 -5.83 -5.62 -13.50
C THR A 152 -4.73 -6.19 -12.60
N GLY A 153 -5.05 -6.43 -11.33
CA GLY A 153 -4.12 -6.92 -10.31
C GLY A 153 -3.04 -5.92 -9.91
N LYS A 154 -1.97 -6.44 -9.28
CA LYS A 154 -0.82 -5.66 -8.82
C LYS A 154 0.04 -5.22 -10.01
N LYS A 155 0.35 -3.93 -10.09
CA LYS A 155 1.20 -3.34 -11.16
C LYS A 155 2.20 -2.36 -10.58
N THR A 156 3.43 -2.40 -11.09
CA THR A 156 4.44 -1.39 -10.78
C THR A 156 4.54 -0.41 -11.94
N ILE A 157 4.23 0.85 -11.68
CA ILE A 157 4.19 1.93 -12.66
C ILE A 157 5.11 3.04 -12.12
N ILE A 158 6.18 3.34 -12.85
CA ILE A 158 7.18 4.36 -12.48
C ILE A 158 7.71 4.12 -11.04
N GLY A 159 8.05 2.88 -10.72
CA GLY A 159 8.61 2.49 -9.42
C GLY A 159 7.62 2.44 -8.25
N GLN A 160 6.36 2.83 -8.46
CA GLN A 160 5.31 2.73 -7.45
C GLN A 160 4.38 1.56 -7.75
N THR A 161 3.89 0.89 -6.72
CA THR A 161 3.02 -0.28 -6.88
C THR A 161 1.57 0.10 -6.64
N PHE A 162 0.68 -0.30 -7.54
CA PHE A 162 -0.76 -0.07 -7.52
C PHE A 162 -1.48 -1.41 -7.57
N TYR A 163 -2.76 -1.41 -7.21
CA TYR A 163 -3.62 -2.57 -7.43
C TYR A 163 -4.90 -2.14 -8.13
N PHE A 164 -5.26 -2.90 -9.16
CA PHE A 164 -6.48 -2.71 -9.93
C PHE A 164 -7.37 -3.93 -9.72
N ASN A 165 -8.65 -3.73 -9.41
CA ASN A 165 -9.62 -4.82 -9.32
C ASN A 165 -9.81 -5.50 -10.69
N ASP A 166 -10.54 -6.61 -10.75
CA ASP A 166 -10.79 -7.34 -12.01
C ASP A 166 -11.54 -6.50 -13.05
N ASN A 167 -12.34 -5.53 -12.59
CA ASN A 167 -12.99 -4.55 -13.45
C ASN A 167 -12.08 -3.37 -13.86
N GLY A 168 -10.81 -3.39 -13.45
CA GLY A 168 -9.79 -2.38 -13.72
C GLY A 168 -9.80 -1.15 -12.83
N SER A 169 -10.75 -1.03 -11.90
CA SER A 169 -10.76 0.11 -10.97
C SER A 169 -9.55 0.07 -10.05
N MET A 170 -8.84 1.20 -9.96
CA MET A 170 -7.73 1.38 -9.03
C MET A 170 -8.24 1.34 -7.59
N VAL A 171 -7.54 0.60 -6.73
CA VAL A 171 -7.83 0.52 -5.30
C VAL A 171 -7.14 1.65 -4.54
N THR A 172 -7.87 2.25 -3.61
CA THR A 172 -7.39 3.15 -2.56
C THR A 172 -7.90 2.64 -1.21
N GLY A 173 -7.18 2.95 -0.14
CA GLY A 173 -7.50 2.53 1.22
C GLY A 173 -7.13 1.07 1.52
N TRP A 174 -7.81 0.49 2.51
CA TRP A 174 -7.55 -0.85 3.01
C TRP A 174 -8.03 -1.94 2.05
N LYS A 175 -7.15 -2.93 1.81
CA LYS A 175 -7.48 -4.12 1.01
C LYS A 175 -6.92 -5.37 1.69
N HIS A 176 -7.80 -6.33 1.95
CA HIS A 176 -7.39 -7.66 2.41
C HIS A 176 -7.18 -8.60 1.23
N PHE A 177 -6.11 -9.39 1.31
CA PHE A 177 -5.80 -10.50 0.42
C PHE A 177 -5.81 -11.80 1.22
N GLY A 178 -6.33 -12.88 0.59
CA GLY A 178 -6.37 -14.19 1.24
C GLY A 178 -4.98 -14.82 1.39
N GLY A 179 -4.91 -15.92 2.15
CA GLY A 179 -3.65 -16.62 2.39
C GLY A 179 -2.70 -15.82 3.28
N SER A 180 -1.41 -15.79 2.92
CA SER A 180 -0.35 -15.13 3.69
C SER A 180 -0.19 -13.63 3.40
N ASP A 181 -0.87 -13.09 2.38
CA ASP A 181 -0.68 -11.69 1.95
C ASP A 181 -1.33 -10.68 2.90
N GLY A 182 -2.43 -11.05 3.57
CA GLY A 182 -3.05 -10.24 4.61
C GLY A 182 -3.50 -8.84 4.16
N TRP A 183 -3.51 -7.90 5.10
CA TRP A 183 -3.93 -6.52 4.85
C TRP A 183 -2.86 -5.69 4.16
N HIS A 184 -3.26 -4.89 3.20
CA HIS A 184 -2.46 -3.84 2.56
C HIS A 184 -3.22 -2.51 2.64
N TYR A 185 -2.49 -1.41 2.49
CA TYR A 185 -3.07 -0.09 2.34
C TYR A 185 -2.57 0.57 1.07
N TYR A 186 -3.49 1.13 0.29
CA TYR A 186 -3.20 1.94 -0.88
C TYR A 186 -3.50 3.40 -0.55
N ASN A 187 -2.53 4.29 -0.73
CA ASN A 187 -2.69 5.71 -0.44
C ASN A 187 -3.76 6.34 -1.35
N GLU A 188 -4.11 7.60 -1.11
CA GLU A 188 -5.12 8.30 -1.92
C GLU A 188 -4.73 8.41 -3.40
N ASP A 189 -3.44 8.48 -3.69
CA ASP A 189 -2.90 8.44 -5.06
C ASP A 189 -2.88 7.02 -5.67
N GLY A 190 -3.28 6.00 -4.90
CA GLY A 190 -3.30 4.59 -5.29
C GLY A 190 -1.99 3.84 -5.04
N SER A 191 -0.92 4.52 -4.63
CA SER A 191 0.36 3.87 -4.35
C SER A 191 0.27 2.98 -3.12
N MET A 192 0.89 1.80 -3.16
CA MET A 192 0.92 0.84 -2.06
C MET A 192 1.80 1.37 -0.93
N ALA A 193 1.27 1.34 0.30
CA ALA A 193 2.01 1.68 1.50
C ALA A 193 3.10 0.65 1.79
N ILE A 194 4.28 1.17 2.12
CA ILE A 194 5.44 0.43 2.63
C ILE A 194 6.04 1.22 3.80
N GLY A 195 6.63 0.51 4.76
CA GLY A 195 7.20 1.09 5.95
C GLY A 195 6.16 1.64 6.93
N GLU A 196 6.58 2.61 7.73
CA GLU A 196 5.75 3.24 8.78
C GLU A 196 4.78 4.25 8.14
N LYS A 197 3.51 4.19 8.55
CA LYS A 197 2.43 5.06 8.07
C LYS A 197 1.51 5.47 9.21
N LEU A 198 1.11 6.74 9.20
CA LEU A 198 0.04 7.25 10.04
C LEU A 198 -1.26 7.26 9.23
N ILE A 199 -2.26 6.50 9.66
CA ILE A 199 -3.55 6.37 8.97
C ILE A 199 -4.64 6.55 10.03
N ASN A 200 -5.48 7.58 9.88
CA ASN A 200 -6.53 7.94 10.86
C ASN A 200 -5.98 8.03 12.29
N ASP A 201 -4.90 8.80 12.47
CA ASP A 201 -4.20 9.02 13.75
C ASP A 201 -3.64 7.77 14.43
N LYS A 202 -3.56 6.65 13.71
CA LYS A 202 -2.95 5.40 14.18
C LYS A 202 -1.71 5.06 13.36
N GLY A 203 -0.63 4.68 14.04
CA GLY A 203 0.59 4.19 13.39
C GLY A 203 0.42 2.76 12.91
N TYR A 204 0.89 2.46 11.71
CA TYR A 204 0.92 1.13 11.10
C TYR A 204 2.29 0.90 10.47
N TYR A 205 2.67 -0.36 10.33
CA TYR A 205 3.86 -0.73 9.57
C TYR A 205 3.51 -1.75 8.49
N PHE A 206 3.95 -1.47 7.27
CA PHE A 206 3.83 -2.36 6.13
C PHE A 206 5.22 -2.86 5.75
N ASN A 207 5.38 -4.17 5.55
CA ASN A 207 6.65 -4.73 5.11
C ASN A 207 6.94 -4.39 3.64
N ASP A 208 8.09 -4.84 3.12
CA ASP A 208 8.53 -4.54 1.75
C ASP A 208 7.58 -5.08 0.66
N ASN A 209 6.75 -6.08 0.99
CA ASN A 209 5.72 -6.61 0.09
C ASN A 209 4.42 -5.79 0.12
N GLY A 210 4.27 -4.88 1.10
CA GLY A 210 3.08 -4.08 1.36
C GLY A 210 2.12 -4.70 2.38
N THR A 211 2.46 -5.84 2.98
CA THR A 211 1.62 -6.50 3.98
C THR A 211 1.78 -5.80 5.33
N MET A 212 0.65 -5.46 5.95
CA MET A 212 0.54 -4.90 7.29
C MET A 212 1.08 -5.89 8.32
N VAL A 213 1.98 -5.41 9.19
CA VAL A 213 2.56 -6.20 10.27
C VAL A 213 1.69 -6.11 11.52
N THR A 214 1.55 -7.24 12.20
CA THR A 214 0.97 -7.37 13.54
C THR A 214 1.96 -8.09 14.46
N GLY A 215 1.86 -7.86 15.76
CA GLY A 215 2.73 -8.46 16.76
C GLY A 215 4.05 -7.73 16.96
N TRP A 216 5.04 -8.44 17.51
CA TRP A 216 6.35 -7.91 17.83
C TRP A 216 7.19 -7.64 16.59
N ARG A 217 7.86 -6.48 16.57
CA ARG A 217 8.80 -6.10 15.52
C ARG A 217 10.07 -5.53 16.14
N GLU A 218 11.22 -6.07 15.77
CA GLU A 218 12.53 -5.55 16.12
C GLU A 218 13.15 -4.79 14.94
N ILE A 219 13.81 -3.68 15.23
CA ILE A 219 14.72 -3.04 14.28
C ILE A 219 16.05 -3.79 14.29
N THR A 220 16.45 -4.35 13.14
CA THR A 220 17.62 -5.25 13.08
C THR A 220 18.90 -4.59 12.56
N SER A 221 18.84 -3.33 12.11
CA SER A 221 19.96 -2.62 11.49
C SER A 221 19.95 -1.13 11.78
N GLY A 222 21.07 -0.46 11.49
CA GLY A 222 21.22 0.98 11.69
C GLY A 222 21.37 1.37 13.17
N PRO A 223 21.30 2.69 13.47
CA PRO A 223 21.54 3.22 14.81
C PRO A 223 20.46 2.82 15.83
N TYR A 224 19.30 2.36 15.38
CA TYR A 224 18.17 1.96 16.22
C TYR A 224 18.05 0.45 16.39
N LYS A 225 19.10 -0.32 16.04
CA LYS A 225 19.10 -1.78 16.18
C LYS A 225 18.78 -2.21 17.61
N GLY A 226 17.92 -3.21 17.76
CA GLY A 226 17.45 -3.73 19.05
C GLY A 226 16.24 -3.00 19.62
N THR A 227 15.73 -1.97 18.93
CA THR A 227 14.49 -1.29 19.32
C THR A 227 13.29 -2.15 18.96
N TRP A 228 12.39 -2.35 19.93
CA TRP A 228 11.18 -3.15 19.76
C TRP A 228 9.94 -2.27 19.68
N TYR A 229 9.01 -2.71 18.84
CA TYR A 229 7.66 -2.19 18.68
C TYR A 229 6.67 -3.34 18.80
N TYR A 230 5.43 -3.02 19.13
CA TYR A 230 4.33 -3.98 19.05
C TYR A 230 3.18 -3.39 18.25
N TYR A 231 2.71 -4.14 17.26
CA TYR A 231 1.53 -3.80 16.48
C TYR A 231 0.37 -4.68 16.95
N ASN A 232 -0.75 -4.07 17.29
CA ASN A 232 -1.95 -4.75 17.75
C ASN A 232 -2.53 -5.65 16.63
N GLU A 233 -3.52 -6.47 16.97
CA GLU A 233 -4.21 -7.34 15.99
C GLU A 233 -4.89 -6.55 14.87
N ASP A 234 -5.35 -5.32 15.18
CA ASP A 234 -5.88 -4.38 14.17
C ASP A 234 -4.77 -3.67 13.37
N GLY A 235 -3.51 -4.01 13.60
CA GLY A 235 -2.32 -3.42 12.98
C GLY A 235 -1.85 -2.10 13.59
N SER A 236 -2.60 -1.52 14.52
CA SER A 236 -2.20 -0.24 15.12
C SER A 236 -1.00 -0.40 16.05
N MET A 237 -0.06 0.54 16.00
CA MET A 237 1.10 0.58 16.87
C MET A 237 0.68 0.78 18.33
N ALA A 238 1.21 -0.04 19.22
CA ALA A 238 0.97 0.09 20.65
C ALA A 238 1.74 1.28 21.23
N THR A 239 1.06 2.00 22.12
CA THR A 239 1.60 3.10 22.91
C THR A 239 1.11 2.95 24.35
N ALA A 240 1.85 3.51 25.31
CA ALA A 240 1.61 3.39 26.74
C ALA A 240 1.59 1.93 27.22
N TRP A 241 0.93 1.68 28.35
CA TRP A 241 0.83 0.35 28.96
C TRP A 241 0.01 -0.62 28.10
N LYS A 242 0.58 -1.79 27.85
CA LYS A 242 -0.09 -2.87 27.10
C LYS A 242 0.10 -4.21 27.81
N ASN A 243 -1.01 -4.91 28.08
CA ASN A 243 -0.98 -6.30 28.48
C ASN A 243 -0.98 -7.18 27.22
N ILE A 244 0.09 -7.95 27.04
CA ILE A 244 0.28 -8.86 25.89
C ILE A 244 0.41 -10.26 26.47
N LYS A 245 -0.65 -11.06 26.32
CA LYS A 245 -0.73 -12.45 26.80
C LYS A 245 -0.41 -12.61 28.30
N GLY A 246 -0.90 -11.69 29.13
CA GLY A 246 -0.71 -11.73 30.59
C GLY A 246 0.50 -10.94 31.08
N THR A 247 1.42 -10.53 30.21
CA THR A 247 2.61 -9.76 30.57
C THR A 247 2.41 -8.28 30.24
N TRP A 248 2.73 -7.40 31.19
CA TRP A 248 2.68 -5.95 30.97
C TRP A 248 3.96 -5.44 30.34
N TYR A 249 3.79 -4.54 29.37
CA TYR A 249 4.85 -3.80 28.67
C TYR A 249 4.45 -2.33 28.63
N PHE A 250 5.43 -1.45 28.45
CA PHE A 250 5.18 -0.04 28.17
C PHE A 250 5.83 0.35 26.86
N PHE A 251 5.10 1.12 26.05
CA PHE A 251 5.59 1.70 24.80
C PHE A 251 5.52 3.22 24.88
N TYR A 252 6.56 3.93 24.44
CA TYR A 252 6.55 5.38 24.37
C TYR A 252 5.61 5.88 23.27
N GLY A 253 5.40 7.20 23.19
CA GLY A 253 4.50 7.78 22.18
C GLY A 253 4.94 7.55 20.73
N ASP A 254 6.24 7.34 20.52
CA ASP A 254 6.81 6.92 19.24
C ASP A 254 6.70 5.41 18.98
N GLY A 255 6.13 4.64 19.93
CA GLY A 255 5.93 3.19 19.84
C GLY A 255 7.12 2.35 20.31
N THR A 256 8.23 2.97 20.72
CA THR A 256 9.40 2.22 21.19
C THR A 256 9.12 1.56 22.55
N MET A 257 9.47 0.30 22.69
CA MET A 257 9.28 -0.46 23.94
C MET A 257 10.26 0.03 25.02
N ALA A 258 9.74 0.34 26.20
CA ALA A 258 10.55 0.72 27.35
C ALA A 258 11.28 -0.48 27.96
N THR A 259 12.48 -0.22 28.45
CA THR A 259 13.29 -1.11 29.30
C THR A 259 13.93 -0.27 30.41
N GLY A 260 14.32 -0.92 31.51
CA GLY A 260 14.87 -0.26 32.70
C GLY A 260 13.81 0.48 33.52
N TRP A 261 14.25 1.45 34.32
CA TRP A 261 13.37 2.30 35.11
C TRP A 261 12.49 3.18 34.23
N LEU A 262 11.19 3.18 34.53
CA LEU A 262 10.18 4.00 33.88
C LEU A 262 9.45 4.82 34.92
N SER A 263 9.42 6.13 34.73
CA SER A 263 8.49 7.02 35.42
C SER A 263 7.24 7.19 34.55
N ALA A 264 6.09 6.74 35.06
CA ALA A 264 4.80 6.92 34.41
C ALA A 264 3.90 7.73 35.35
N GLY A 265 3.88 9.06 35.14
CA GLY A 265 3.35 10.01 36.12
C GLY A 265 4.25 10.05 37.36
N ASP A 266 3.65 10.06 38.55
CA ASP A 266 4.38 10.09 39.83
C ASP A 266 4.83 8.70 40.32
N THR A 267 4.60 7.64 39.53
CA THR A 267 4.92 6.27 39.92
C THR A 267 6.07 5.72 39.10
N TRP A 268 7.03 5.10 39.79
CA TRP A 268 8.15 4.39 39.18
C TRP A 268 7.83 2.91 38.97
N TYR A 269 8.28 2.38 37.85
CA TYR A 269 8.18 0.97 37.46
C TYR A 269 9.54 0.53 36.94
N TYR A 270 9.74 -0.78 36.85
CA TYR A 270 10.92 -1.34 36.19
C TYR A 270 10.50 -2.32 35.10
N LEU A 271 11.05 -2.16 33.90
CA LEU A 271 10.82 -3.02 32.75
C LEU A 271 12.11 -3.82 32.51
N ASN A 272 12.01 -5.14 32.51
CA ASN A 272 13.15 -6.02 32.26
C ASN A 272 13.74 -5.78 30.87
N ALA A 273 14.91 -6.37 30.57
CA ALA A 273 15.56 -6.23 29.26
C ALA A 273 14.69 -6.72 28.08
N ASN A 274 13.77 -7.66 28.34
CA ASN A 274 12.78 -8.13 27.35
C ASN A 274 11.49 -7.27 27.33
N GLY A 275 11.46 -6.15 28.05
CA GLY A 275 10.35 -5.22 28.18
C GLY A 275 9.26 -5.59 29.20
N SER A 276 9.30 -6.79 29.77
CA SER A 276 8.28 -7.22 30.74
C SER A 276 8.37 -6.41 32.03
N MET A 277 7.23 -5.96 32.56
CA MET A 277 7.15 -5.26 33.83
C MET A 277 7.56 -6.19 34.97
N ALA A 278 8.52 -5.74 35.79
CA ALA A 278 8.98 -6.47 36.96
C ALA A 278 8.04 -6.27 38.16
N THR A 279 8.00 -7.28 39.02
CA THR A 279 7.29 -7.29 40.31
C THR A 279 8.17 -8.03 41.33
N GLY A 280 8.01 -7.72 42.61
CA GLY A 280 8.80 -8.26 43.71
C GLY A 280 10.17 -7.59 43.85
N TRP A 281 11.13 -8.29 44.43
CA TRP A 281 12.48 -7.78 44.62
C TRP A 281 13.22 -7.58 43.29
N LEU A 282 13.84 -6.41 43.17
CA LEU A 282 14.74 -6.06 42.08
C LEU A 282 16.09 -5.67 42.68
N LYS A 283 17.17 -6.23 42.12
CA LYS A 283 18.53 -5.79 42.41
C LYS A 283 19.11 -5.09 41.19
N GLU A 284 19.49 -3.82 41.36
CA GLU A 284 20.19 -3.05 40.32
C GLU A 284 21.56 -2.62 40.87
N GLY A 285 22.62 -3.20 40.29
CA GLY A 285 23.97 -3.06 40.84
C GLY A 285 24.06 -3.62 42.27
N SER A 286 24.41 -2.76 43.23
CA SER A 286 24.46 -3.10 44.67
C SER A 286 23.17 -2.77 45.43
N THR A 287 22.21 -2.11 44.80
CA THR A 287 21.03 -1.56 45.45
C THR A 287 19.82 -2.47 45.24
N TRP A 288 19.05 -2.70 46.30
CA TRP A 288 17.80 -3.43 46.24
C TRP A 288 16.61 -2.48 46.23
N TYR A 289 15.57 -2.87 45.50
CA TYR A 289 14.29 -2.19 45.38
C TYR A 289 13.17 -3.24 45.47
N TYR A 290 11.96 -2.80 45.75
CA TYR A 290 10.78 -3.67 45.71
C TYR A 290 9.72 -3.07 44.80
N LEU A 291 9.19 -3.87 43.88
CA LEU A 291 8.09 -3.51 42.98
C LEU A 291 6.84 -4.25 43.45
N ASN A 292 5.76 -3.51 43.72
CA ASN A 292 4.49 -4.09 44.15
C ASN A 292 3.90 -5.00 43.06
N THR A 293 2.83 -5.72 43.38
CA THR A 293 2.15 -6.63 42.43
C THR A 293 1.58 -5.93 41.19
N ASN A 294 1.25 -4.64 41.30
CA ASN A 294 0.86 -3.78 40.18
C ASN A 294 2.06 -3.13 39.46
N GLY A 295 3.30 -3.47 39.84
CA GLY A 295 4.55 -2.97 39.28
C GLY A 295 5.07 -1.66 39.88
N SER A 296 4.28 -0.95 40.70
CA SER A 296 4.73 0.32 41.28
C SER A 296 5.88 0.09 42.26
N MET A 297 6.93 0.90 42.19
CA MET A 297 8.03 0.89 43.14
C MET A 297 7.55 1.25 44.55
N ALA A 298 7.87 0.41 45.53
CA ALA A 298 7.54 0.64 46.92
C ALA A 298 8.47 1.68 47.56
N THR A 299 7.92 2.45 48.49
CA THR A 299 8.64 3.37 49.39
C THR A 299 8.05 3.23 50.80
N GLY A 300 8.82 3.58 51.82
CA GLY A 300 8.44 3.41 53.23
C GLY A 300 8.55 1.97 53.72
N TRP A 301 7.82 1.66 54.79
CA TRP A 301 7.81 0.32 55.39
C TRP A 301 7.17 -0.72 54.47
N LEU A 302 7.88 -1.83 54.25
CA LEU A 302 7.40 -3.00 53.52
C LEU A 302 7.47 -4.22 54.43
N LYS A 303 6.37 -4.97 54.51
CA LYS A 303 6.37 -6.30 55.11
C LYS A 303 6.33 -7.35 54.02
N GLU A 304 7.35 -8.20 53.97
CA GLU A 304 7.37 -9.36 53.10
C GLU A 304 7.48 -10.64 53.95
N GLY A 305 6.45 -11.48 53.90
CA GLY A 305 6.31 -12.61 54.81
C GLY A 305 6.28 -12.14 56.27
N SER A 306 7.25 -12.61 57.06
CA SER A 306 7.42 -12.22 58.47
C SER A 306 8.43 -11.08 58.67
N THR A 307 9.11 -10.64 57.62
CA THR A 307 10.24 -9.71 57.72
C THR A 307 9.82 -8.30 57.30
N TRP A 308 10.25 -7.31 58.08
CA TRP A 308 10.06 -5.89 57.74
C TRP A 308 11.32 -5.33 57.09
N TYR A 309 11.11 -4.46 56.11
CA TYR A 309 12.12 -3.70 55.40
C TYR A 309 11.68 -2.24 55.34
N TYR A 310 12.62 -1.33 55.14
CA TYR A 310 12.30 0.07 54.86
C TYR A 310 12.91 0.48 53.52
N LEU A 311 12.08 1.03 52.64
CA LEU A 311 12.46 1.52 51.31
C LEU A 311 12.53 3.05 51.39
N ASN A 312 13.68 3.63 51.06
CA ASN A 312 13.87 5.07 51.03
C ASN A 312 12.94 5.74 50.01
N THR A 313 12.87 7.07 50.00
CA THR A 313 12.03 7.83 49.05
C THR A 313 12.44 7.61 47.59
N ASN A 314 13.70 7.27 47.33
CA ASN A 314 14.19 6.85 46.01
C ASN A 314 14.01 5.35 45.74
N GLY A 315 13.29 4.63 46.61
CA GLY A 315 12.99 3.21 46.50
C GLY A 315 14.10 2.26 46.96
N SER A 316 15.30 2.75 47.30
CA SER A 316 16.38 1.86 47.73
C SER A 316 16.10 1.28 49.12
N VAL A 317 16.43 0.00 49.33
CA VAL A 317 16.39 -0.62 50.66
C VAL A 317 17.35 0.10 51.60
N ALA A 318 16.83 0.58 52.72
CA ALA A 318 17.62 1.18 53.79
C ALA A 318 18.39 0.12 54.57
N THR A 319 19.60 0.48 54.99
CA THR A 319 20.43 -0.29 55.92
C THR A 319 21.00 0.66 56.97
N GLY A 320 21.33 0.14 58.15
CA GLY A 320 21.80 0.91 59.30
C GLY A 320 20.67 1.59 60.07
N TRP A 321 21.02 2.68 60.75
CA TRP A 321 20.08 3.44 61.59
C TRP A 321 19.04 4.19 60.77
N LEU A 322 17.78 4.05 61.14
CA LEU A 322 16.64 4.80 60.58
C LEU A 322 15.93 5.55 61.70
N LYS A 323 15.68 6.85 61.48
CA LYS A 323 14.86 7.67 62.38
C LYS A 323 13.57 8.07 61.68
N GLU A 324 12.44 7.67 62.24
CA GLU A 324 11.11 8.06 61.77
C GLU A 324 10.40 8.85 62.87
N GLY A 325 10.26 10.16 62.68
CA GLY A 325 9.78 11.06 63.72
C GLY A 325 10.71 11.07 64.95
N SER A 326 10.18 10.68 66.11
CA SER A 326 10.94 10.52 67.36
C SER A 326 11.49 9.10 67.58
N THR A 327 11.16 8.16 66.70
CA THR A 327 11.40 6.73 66.90
C THR A 327 12.64 6.29 66.11
N TRP A 328 13.45 5.43 66.73
CA TRP A 328 14.63 4.82 66.10
C TRP A 328 14.41 3.36 65.80
N TYR A 329 14.87 2.96 64.62
CA TYR A 329 14.90 1.60 64.11
C TYR A 329 16.31 1.29 63.60
N TYR A 330 16.63 0.02 63.45
CA TYR A 330 17.85 -0.43 62.79
C TYR A 330 17.54 -1.46 61.72
N LEU A 331 18.07 -1.26 60.51
CA LEU A 331 17.93 -2.16 59.38
C LEU A 331 19.28 -2.88 59.21
N ASN A 332 19.26 -4.20 59.25
CA ASN A 332 20.46 -5.03 59.08
C ASN A 332 21.07 -4.84 57.68
N THR A 333 22.27 -5.37 57.47
CA THR A 333 22.98 -5.27 56.17
C THR A 333 22.24 -5.93 55.00
N ASN A 334 21.36 -6.90 55.29
CA ASN A 334 20.44 -7.51 54.34
C ASN A 334 19.09 -6.76 54.21
N GLY A 335 18.95 -5.60 54.86
CA GLY A 335 17.77 -4.75 54.86
C GLY A 335 16.68 -5.14 55.87
N SER A 336 16.79 -6.27 56.57
CA SER A 336 15.74 -6.67 57.52
C SER A 336 15.76 -5.79 58.76
N MET A 337 14.58 -5.38 59.23
CA MET A 337 14.41 -4.66 60.49
C MET A 337 14.87 -5.51 61.67
N ALA A 338 15.70 -4.93 62.52
CA ALA A 338 16.18 -5.57 63.73
C ALA A 338 15.07 -5.66 64.79
N THR A 339 15.05 -6.78 65.49
CA THR A 339 14.22 -7.04 66.66
C THR A 339 15.10 -7.69 67.72
N SER A 340 14.75 -7.54 68.99
CA SER A 340 15.55 -8.00 70.14
C SER A 340 16.91 -7.28 70.26
N TYR A 341 17.85 -7.89 70.98
CA TYR A 341 19.18 -7.31 71.23
C TYR A 341 20.09 -7.38 70.00
N LEU A 342 20.74 -6.26 69.67
CA LEU A 342 21.72 -6.18 68.58
C LEU A 342 22.97 -5.39 69.03
N PHE A 343 24.15 -5.87 68.65
CA PHE A 343 25.42 -5.22 68.94
C PHE A 343 25.89 -4.39 67.73
N ILE A 344 25.97 -3.08 67.90
CA ILE A 344 26.27 -2.11 66.83
C ILE A 344 27.36 -1.16 67.32
N ASP A 345 28.46 -1.05 66.58
CA ASP A 345 29.57 -0.12 66.84
C ASP A 345 30.06 -0.12 68.31
N GLY A 346 30.18 -1.31 68.91
CA GLY A 346 30.70 -1.48 70.26
C GLY A 346 29.66 -1.35 71.39
N LYS A 347 28.36 -1.22 71.08
CA LYS A 347 27.29 -1.06 72.07
C LYS A 347 26.11 -2.02 71.79
N TRP A 348 25.47 -2.48 72.87
CA TRP A 348 24.22 -3.23 72.79
C TRP A 348 23.03 -2.28 72.75
N TYR A 349 22.10 -2.55 71.84
CA TYR A 349 20.81 -1.88 71.72
C TYR A 349 19.71 -2.93 71.78
N HIS A 350 18.55 -2.58 72.34
CA HIS A 350 17.39 -3.45 72.43
C HIS A 350 16.28 -2.89 71.55
N PHE A 351 15.74 -3.73 70.66
CA PHE A 351 14.62 -3.39 69.79
C PHE A 351 13.42 -4.26 70.15
N ALA A 352 12.24 -3.66 70.29
CA ALA A 352 11.00 -4.41 70.48
C ALA A 352 10.62 -5.23 69.23
N ASP A 353 9.60 -6.10 69.34
CA ASP A 353 9.13 -6.93 68.21
C ASP A 353 8.61 -6.10 67.02
N ASN A 354 8.19 -4.86 67.27
CA ASN A 354 7.82 -3.89 66.23
C ASN A 354 9.01 -3.05 65.72
N GLY A 355 10.24 -3.39 66.13
CA GLY A 355 11.49 -2.77 65.70
C GLY A 355 11.87 -1.47 66.38
N VAL A 356 11.04 -0.97 67.31
CA VAL A 356 11.32 0.27 68.04
C VAL A 356 12.47 0.06 69.02
N MET A 357 13.50 0.90 68.99
CA MET A 357 14.57 0.92 69.98
C MET A 357 14.03 1.36 71.36
N ILE A 358 14.29 0.57 72.41
CA ILE A 358 13.80 0.80 73.79
C ILE A 358 14.89 0.72 74.86
#